data_AF-A6GGW1-F1
#
_entry.id   AF-A6GGW1-F1
#
_cell.length_a   1.000
_cell.length_b   1.000
_cell.length_c   1.000
_cell.angle_alpha   90.00
_cell.angle_beta   90.00
_cell.angle_gamma   90.00
#
_symmetry.space_group_name_H-M   'P 1'
#
loop_
_entity.id
_entity.type
_entity.pdbx_description
1 polymer ?
#
loop_
_entity_poly.entity_id
_entity_poly.type
_entity_poly.pdbx_seq_one_letter_code
_entity_poly.pdbx_strand_id
1 'polypeptide(L)'
;MAMAANQPILTLESVAFLGAEGLGVAAATVVGQCFGRGRPEDARRAGAFAALASAVVLGAFGLLTWATGQWTVPLFVAPGEDGSALMALAALTLPILALEQPIMAAAMVLGHALRGAGDTRSPVVTAVVGGLVLRLSCSWLFAVTWGWGLRGIWLATALDWFVRTLILGAIFARGRWQSLKL
;
A
#
# COMPACT_ATOMS: atom_id res chain seq x y z
N MET A 1 24.00 -0.35 10.99
CA MET A 1 23.24 0.58 11.86
C MET A 1 21.95 1.08 11.20
N ALA A 2 21.96 1.65 10.00
CA ALA A 2 20.73 2.11 9.31
C ALA A 2 19.67 1.00 9.08
N MET A 3 20.10 -0.24 8.79
CA MET A 3 19.18 -1.38 8.62
C MET A 3 18.44 -1.76 9.90
N ALA A 4 19.15 -1.81 11.04
CA ALA A 4 18.56 -2.16 12.34
C ALA A 4 17.54 -1.11 12.80
N ALA A 5 17.86 0.17 12.59
CA ALA A 5 16.95 1.28 12.90
C ALA A 5 15.78 1.42 11.90
N ASN A 6 15.81 0.76 10.74
CA ASN A 6 14.66 0.73 9.83
C ASN A 6 13.62 -0.33 10.22
N GLN A 7 14.02 -1.36 10.98
CA GLN A 7 13.14 -2.49 11.33
C GLN A 7 11.87 -2.07 12.09
N PRO A 8 11.93 -1.16 13.09
CA PRO A 8 10.73 -0.67 13.77
C PRO A 8 9.73 -0.01 12.83
N ILE A 9 10.22 0.74 11.84
CA ILE A 9 9.37 1.45 10.86
C ILE A 9 8.67 0.44 9.96
N LEU A 10 9.36 -0.61 9.50
CA LEU A 10 8.77 -1.70 8.73
C LEU A 10 7.70 -2.46 9.52
N THR A 11 7.87 -2.59 10.84
CA THR A 11 6.85 -3.19 11.71
C THR A 11 5.58 -2.34 11.74
N LEU A 12 5.70 -1.01 11.83
CA LEU A 12 4.55 -0.09 11.76
C LEU A 12 3.85 -0.18 10.39
N GLU A 13 4.62 -0.21 9.30
CA GLU A 13 4.08 -0.40 7.95
C GLU A 13 3.33 -1.73 7.81
N SER A 14 3.87 -2.81 8.40
CA SER A 14 3.27 -4.15 8.33
C SER A 14 1.87 -4.21 8.95
N VAL A 15 1.62 -3.44 10.02
CA VAL A 15 0.27 -3.34 10.61
C VAL A 15 -0.72 -2.75 9.61
N ALA A 16 -0.34 -1.67 8.92
CA ALA A 16 -1.17 -1.06 7.89
C ALA A 16 -1.37 -2.01 6.69
N PHE A 17 -0.31 -2.67 6.25
CA PHE A 17 -0.34 -3.63 5.15
C PHE A 17 -1.29 -4.79 5.43
N LEU A 18 -1.24 -5.38 6.63
CA LEU A 18 -2.15 -6.46 7.03
C LEU A 18 -3.60 -5.96 7.14
N GLY A 19 -3.81 -4.73 7.60
CA GLY A 19 -5.13 -4.09 7.60
C GLY A 19 -5.68 -3.94 6.18
N ALA A 20 -4.85 -3.53 5.22
CA ALA A 20 -5.22 -3.40 3.82
C ALA A 20 -5.54 -4.76 3.19
N GLU A 21 -4.76 -5.80 3.49
CA GLU A 21 -5.03 -7.17 3.07
C GLU A 21 -6.40 -7.65 3.57
N GLY A 22 -6.70 -7.48 4.85
CA GLY A 22 -8.00 -7.88 5.42
C GLY A 22 -9.19 -7.20 4.74
N LEU A 23 -9.09 -5.87 4.53
CA LEU A 23 -10.10 -5.10 3.80
C LEU A 23 -10.21 -5.56 2.33
N GLY A 24 -9.08 -5.90 1.71
CA GLY A 24 -9.02 -6.43 0.36
C GLY A 24 -9.76 -7.77 0.21
N VAL A 25 -9.50 -8.73 1.10
CA VAL A 25 -10.20 -10.03 1.10
C VAL A 25 -11.71 -9.85 1.30
N ALA A 26 -12.13 -8.95 2.18
CA ALA A 26 -13.54 -8.61 2.35
C ALA A 26 -14.14 -8.02 1.06
N ALA A 27 -13.43 -7.10 0.40
CA ALA A 27 -13.85 -6.52 -0.87
C ALA A 27 -13.98 -7.58 -1.98
N ALA A 28 -13.00 -8.48 -2.11
CA ALA A 28 -13.05 -9.58 -3.08
C ALA A 28 -14.29 -10.46 -2.87
N THR A 29 -14.63 -10.74 -1.62
CA THR A 29 -15.81 -11.53 -1.26
C THR A 29 -17.11 -10.85 -1.70
N VAL A 30 -17.29 -9.58 -1.35
CA VAL A 30 -18.50 -8.82 -1.70
C VAL A 30 -18.62 -8.65 -3.22
N VAL A 31 -17.52 -8.30 -3.89
CA VAL A 31 -17.46 -8.15 -5.34
C VAL A 31 -17.81 -9.46 -6.04
N GLY A 32 -17.21 -10.58 -5.61
CA GLY A 32 -17.51 -11.91 -6.15
C GLY A 32 -18.96 -12.33 -5.94
N GLN A 33 -19.57 -12.01 -4.80
CA GLN A 33 -20.99 -12.27 -4.55
C GLN A 33 -21.90 -11.44 -5.46
N CYS A 34 -21.63 -10.15 -5.64
CA CYS A 34 -22.38 -9.30 -6.57
C CYS A 34 -22.25 -9.80 -8.01
N PHE A 35 -21.03 -10.19 -8.40
CA PHE A 35 -20.74 -10.70 -9.73
C PHE A 35 -21.45 -12.03 -9.99
N GLY A 36 -21.38 -12.98 -9.06
CA GLY A 36 -22.07 -14.28 -9.13
C GLY A 36 -23.59 -14.18 -9.15
N ARG A 37 -24.17 -13.07 -8.66
CA ARG A 37 -25.61 -12.76 -8.76
C ARG A 37 -26.01 -12.06 -10.07
N GLY A 38 -25.08 -11.92 -11.02
CA GLY A 38 -25.33 -11.20 -12.28
C GLY A 38 -25.50 -9.70 -12.10
N ARG A 39 -24.90 -9.11 -11.04
CA ARG A 39 -24.98 -7.68 -10.72
C ARG A 39 -23.60 -6.99 -10.79
N PRO A 40 -23.01 -6.85 -11.98
CA PRO A 40 -21.67 -6.29 -12.14
C PRO A 40 -21.56 -4.82 -11.72
N GLU A 41 -22.64 -4.04 -11.83
CA GLU A 41 -22.64 -2.64 -11.40
C GLU A 41 -22.64 -2.51 -9.86
N ASP A 42 -23.37 -3.38 -9.15
CA ASP A 42 -23.30 -3.46 -7.68
C ASP A 42 -21.88 -3.85 -7.25
N ALA A 43 -21.25 -4.79 -7.97
CA ALA A 43 -19.87 -5.20 -7.73
C ALA A 43 -18.89 -4.01 -7.90
N ARG A 44 -19.09 -3.18 -8.93
CA ARG A 44 -18.27 -1.98 -9.16
C ARG A 44 -18.41 -0.98 -8.02
N ARG A 45 -19.64 -0.71 -7.58
CA ARG A 45 -19.93 0.21 -6.48
C ARG A 45 -19.33 -0.28 -5.18
N ALA A 46 -19.49 -1.56 -4.86
CA ALA A 46 -18.93 -2.18 -3.67
C ALA A 46 -17.39 -2.12 -3.67
N GLY A 47 -16.74 -2.47 -4.78
CA GLY A 47 -15.28 -2.40 -4.89
C GLY A 47 -14.73 -0.98 -4.80
N ALA A 48 -15.38 -0.01 -5.45
CA ALA A 48 -14.99 1.40 -5.35
C ALA A 48 -15.18 1.96 -3.93
N PHE A 49 -16.29 1.63 -3.29
CA PHE A 49 -16.54 2.01 -1.90
C PHE A 49 -15.51 1.40 -0.96
N ALA A 50 -15.22 0.10 -1.10
CA ALA A 50 -14.22 -0.57 -0.27
C ALA A 50 -12.83 0.05 -0.45
N ALA A 51 -12.44 0.38 -1.69
CA ALA A 51 -11.16 1.05 -1.96
C ALA A 51 -11.11 2.43 -1.28
N LEU A 52 -12.15 3.26 -1.44
CA LEU A 52 -12.21 4.57 -0.79
C LEU A 52 -12.22 4.46 0.74
N ALA A 53 -13.04 3.57 1.30
CA ALA A 53 -13.13 3.35 2.74
C ALA A 53 -11.78 2.89 3.31
N SER A 54 -11.09 1.97 2.62
CA SER A 54 -9.75 1.51 3.03
C SER A 54 -8.72 2.63 2.99
N ALA A 55 -8.75 3.48 1.97
CA ALA A 55 -7.87 4.63 1.86
C ALA A 55 -8.13 5.64 2.97
N VAL A 56 -9.38 5.88 3.35
CA VAL A 56 -9.73 6.77 4.46
C VAL A 56 -9.26 6.19 5.80
N VAL A 57 -9.54 4.91 6.07
CA VAL A 57 -9.16 4.26 7.34
C VAL A 57 -7.65 4.19 7.49
N LEU A 58 -6.94 3.74 6.45
CA LEU A 58 -5.47 3.64 6.51
C LEU A 58 -4.78 4.99 6.32
N GLY A 59 -5.42 5.96 5.66
CA GLY A 59 -4.96 7.36 5.68
C GLY A 59 -5.02 7.96 7.08
N ALA A 60 -6.10 7.71 7.82
CA ALA A 60 -6.23 8.13 9.22
C ALA A 60 -5.21 7.42 10.11
N PHE A 61 -4.97 6.12 9.90
CA PHE A 61 -3.92 5.37 10.60
C PHE A 61 -2.51 5.91 10.28
N GLY A 62 -2.21 6.18 9.01
CA GLY A 62 -0.97 6.83 8.57
C GLY A 62 -0.77 8.19 9.24
N LEU A 63 -1.79 9.04 9.24
CA LEU A 63 -1.73 10.33 9.91
C LEU A 63 -1.49 10.19 11.41
N LEU A 64 -2.18 9.24 12.06
CA LEU A 64 -2.00 8.96 13.48
C LEU A 64 -0.58 8.48 13.80
N THR A 65 -0.02 7.57 13.00
CA THR A 65 1.35 7.06 13.20
C THR A 65 2.39 8.15 13.00
N TRP A 66 2.21 9.05 12.04
CA TRP A 66 3.09 10.21 11.88
C TRP A 66 2.98 11.21 13.03
N ALA A 67 1.74 11.59 13.43
CA ALA A 67 1.51 12.55 14.50
C ALA A 67 2.01 12.05 15.86
N THR A 68 1.89 10.75 16.12
CA THR A 68 2.33 10.11 17.37
C THR A 68 3.75 9.54 17.29
N GLY A 69 4.43 9.68 16.14
CA GLY A 69 5.73 9.06 15.87
C GLY A 69 6.82 9.40 16.90
N GLN A 70 6.81 10.64 17.39
CA GLN A 70 7.71 11.11 18.46
C GLN A 70 7.54 10.35 19.79
N TRP A 71 6.39 9.72 20.03
CA TRP A 71 6.10 8.97 21.25
C TRP A 71 6.10 7.46 21.02
N THR A 72 5.67 7.00 19.83
CA THR A 72 5.55 5.59 19.51
C THR A 72 6.87 4.96 19.07
N VAL A 73 7.69 5.68 18.31
CA VAL A 73 8.96 5.13 17.81
C VAL A 73 9.99 4.89 18.92
N PRO A 74 10.13 5.73 19.97
CA PRO A 74 11.02 5.43 21.09
C PRO A 74 10.70 4.13 21.82
N LEU A 75 9.45 3.64 21.76
CA LEU A 75 9.06 2.37 22.38
C LEU A 75 9.75 1.15 21.76
N PHE A 76 10.33 1.31 20.56
CA PHE A 76 11.08 0.27 19.88
C PHE A 76 12.60 0.31 20.16
N VAL A 77 13.07 1.25 20.97
CA VAL A 77 14.48 1.32 21.41
C VAL A 77 14.67 0.38 22.60
N ALA A 78 15.68 -0.50 22.53
CA ALA A 78 15.95 -1.42 23.61
C ALA A 78 16.48 -0.67 24.86
N PRO A 79 16.18 -1.14 26.09
CA PRO A 79 16.70 -0.52 27.30
C PRO A 79 18.24 -0.44 27.27
N GLY A 80 18.78 0.78 27.36
CA GLY A 80 20.22 1.04 27.35
C GLY A 80 20.84 1.33 25.97
N GLU A 81 20.04 1.36 24.88
CA GLU A 81 20.52 1.74 23.55
C GLU A 81 20.25 3.22 23.23
N ASP A 82 21.11 3.81 22.38
CA ASP A 82 20.90 5.15 21.83
C ASP A 82 19.86 5.11 20.68
N GLY A 83 18.71 5.75 20.91
CA GLY A 83 17.62 5.86 19.93
C GLY A 83 17.79 6.98 18.90
N SER A 84 18.85 7.80 18.97
CA SER A 84 19.04 8.99 18.13
C SER A 84 18.99 8.69 16.63
N ALA A 85 19.63 7.60 16.19
CA ALA A 85 19.63 7.16 14.79
C ALA A 85 18.24 6.71 14.32
N LEU A 86 17.48 6.01 15.16
CA LEU A 86 16.11 5.60 14.87
C LEU A 86 15.18 6.81 14.77
N MET A 87 15.32 7.78 15.66
CA MET A 87 14.57 9.04 15.64
C MET A 87 14.83 9.84 14.36
N ALA A 88 16.10 9.98 13.97
CA ALA A 88 16.45 10.67 12.73
C ALA A 88 15.87 9.96 11.49
N LEU A 89 15.89 8.63 11.46
CA LEU A 89 15.26 7.88 10.37
C LEU A 89 13.74 8.01 10.38
N ALA A 90 13.10 7.89 11.52
CA ALA A 90 11.65 8.03 11.64
C ALA A 90 11.16 9.41 11.20
N ALA A 91 11.90 10.47 11.53
CA ALA A 91 11.58 11.82 11.06
C ALA A 91 11.61 11.95 9.52
N LEU A 92 12.47 11.16 8.86
CA LEU A 92 12.57 11.14 7.39
C LEU A 92 11.51 10.25 6.73
N THR A 93 11.17 9.12 7.35
CA THR A 93 10.39 8.04 6.71
C THR A 93 8.92 8.06 7.09
N LEU A 94 8.55 8.41 8.33
CA LEU A 94 7.15 8.44 8.78
C LEU A 94 6.24 9.36 7.94
N PRO A 95 6.67 10.55 7.47
CA PRO A 95 5.84 11.35 6.58
C PRO A 95 5.55 10.65 5.24
N ILE A 96 6.54 9.94 4.70
CA ILE A 96 6.41 9.19 3.44
C ILE A 96 5.48 8.00 3.65
N LEU A 97 5.68 7.26 4.74
CA LEU A 97 4.84 6.14 5.16
C LEU A 97 3.37 6.59 5.33
N ALA A 98 3.14 7.71 6.02
CA ALA A 98 1.79 8.23 6.20
C ALA A 98 1.10 8.60 4.89
N LEU A 99 1.86 9.16 3.92
CA LEU A 99 1.34 9.52 2.61
C LEU A 99 1.06 8.29 1.73
N GLU A 100 1.90 7.27 1.78
CA GLU A 100 1.74 6.09 0.92
C GLU A 100 0.65 5.13 1.42
N GLN A 101 0.37 5.09 2.73
CA GLN A 101 -0.65 4.21 3.31
C GLN A 101 -2.03 4.25 2.63
N PRO A 102 -2.68 5.42 2.44
CA PRO A 102 -3.98 5.47 1.76
C PRO A 102 -3.90 5.01 0.29
N ILE A 103 -2.76 5.28 -0.36
CA ILE A 103 -2.50 4.89 -1.75
C ILE A 103 -2.34 3.37 -1.86
N MET A 104 -1.53 2.79 -0.98
CA MET A 104 -1.32 1.36 -0.84
C MET A 104 -2.64 0.64 -0.59
N ALA A 105 -3.43 1.12 0.37
CA ALA A 105 -4.74 0.57 0.71
C ALA A 105 -5.65 0.46 -0.53
N ALA A 106 -5.77 1.56 -1.28
CA ALA A 106 -6.58 1.61 -2.49
C ALA A 106 -6.06 0.62 -3.56
N ALA A 107 -4.75 0.56 -3.83
CA ALA A 107 -4.17 -0.40 -4.77
C ALA A 107 -4.48 -1.85 -4.37
N MET A 108 -4.27 -2.19 -3.10
CA MET A 108 -4.48 -3.56 -2.60
C MET A 108 -5.95 -3.96 -2.72
N VAL A 109 -6.86 -3.10 -2.25
CA VAL A 109 -8.30 -3.38 -2.30
C VAL A 109 -8.81 -3.47 -3.73
N LEU A 110 -8.38 -2.59 -4.64
CA LEU A 110 -8.75 -2.69 -6.07
C LEU A 110 -8.22 -3.97 -6.70
N GLY A 111 -6.98 -4.37 -6.38
CA GLY A 111 -6.39 -5.62 -6.86
C GLY A 111 -7.16 -6.85 -6.36
N HIS A 112 -7.58 -6.86 -5.10
CA HIS A 112 -8.42 -7.91 -4.52
C HIS A 112 -9.83 -7.92 -5.13
N ALA A 113 -10.46 -6.75 -5.31
CA ALA A 113 -11.76 -6.63 -5.97
C ALA A 113 -11.74 -7.21 -7.39
N LEU A 114 -10.73 -6.87 -8.20
CA LEU A 114 -10.55 -7.42 -9.54
C LEU A 114 -10.41 -8.95 -9.52
N ARG A 115 -9.62 -9.50 -8.59
CA ARG A 115 -9.53 -10.96 -8.39
C ARG A 115 -10.88 -11.58 -8.03
N GLY A 116 -11.64 -10.94 -7.15
CA GLY A 116 -12.99 -11.35 -6.77
C GLY A 116 -13.99 -11.37 -7.95
N ALA A 117 -13.78 -10.50 -8.94
CA ALA A 117 -14.56 -10.47 -10.18
C ALA A 117 -14.05 -11.42 -11.28
N GLY A 118 -12.98 -12.19 -11.02
CA GLY A 118 -12.39 -13.12 -11.98
C GLY A 118 -11.24 -12.55 -12.82
N ASP A 119 -10.95 -11.24 -12.73
CA ASP A 119 -9.75 -10.65 -13.36
C ASP A 119 -8.52 -10.86 -12.48
N THR A 120 -7.86 -12.00 -12.65
CA THR A 120 -6.62 -12.34 -11.94
C THR A 120 -5.37 -11.86 -12.66
N ARG A 121 -5.43 -11.66 -13.98
CA ARG A 121 -4.27 -11.28 -14.80
C ARG A 121 -3.87 -9.84 -14.56
N SER A 122 -4.83 -8.91 -14.56
CA SER A 122 -4.55 -7.48 -14.39
C SER A 122 -3.83 -7.17 -13.06
N PRO A 123 -4.27 -7.70 -11.90
CA PRO A 123 -3.58 -7.48 -10.63
C PRO A 123 -2.18 -8.09 -10.58
N VAL A 124 -1.99 -9.30 -11.15
CA VAL A 124 -0.67 -9.96 -11.17
C VAL A 124 0.33 -9.19 -12.02
N VAL A 125 -0.05 -8.82 -13.25
CA VAL A 125 0.84 -8.05 -14.14
C VAL A 125 1.19 -6.70 -13.50
N THR A 126 0.20 -6.02 -12.91
CA THR A 126 0.42 -4.74 -12.23
C THR A 126 1.35 -4.90 -11.01
N ALA A 127 1.21 -5.99 -10.26
CA ALA A 127 2.08 -6.27 -9.12
C ALA A 127 3.52 -6.56 -9.53
N VAL A 128 3.75 -7.29 -10.62
CA VAL A 128 5.09 -7.57 -11.14
C VAL A 128 5.74 -6.31 -11.70
N VAL A 129 5.03 -5.56 -12.56
CA VAL A 129 5.58 -4.35 -13.18
C VAL A 129 5.85 -3.26 -12.14
N GLY A 130 4.91 -3.03 -11.21
CA GLY A 130 5.12 -2.06 -10.14
C GLY A 130 6.14 -2.54 -9.11
N GLY A 131 5.82 -3.65 -8.44
CA GLY A 131 6.54 -4.08 -7.24
C GLY A 131 7.92 -4.66 -7.49
N LEU A 132 8.16 -5.22 -8.67
CA LEU A 132 9.47 -5.73 -9.04
C LEU A 132 10.21 -4.71 -9.92
N VAL A 133 9.68 -4.41 -11.11
CA VAL A 133 10.44 -3.65 -12.11
C VAL A 133 10.60 -2.20 -11.69
N LEU A 134 9.49 -1.49 -11.44
CA LEU A 134 9.52 -0.08 -11.10
C LEU A 134 10.17 0.14 -9.75
N ARG A 135 9.74 -0.59 -8.71
CA ARG A 135 10.26 -0.42 -7.34
C ARG A 135 11.77 -0.68 -7.26
N LEU A 136 12.29 -1.75 -7.87
CA LEU A 136 13.73 -2.04 -7.84
C LEU A 136 14.54 -1.02 -8.64
N SER A 137 14.07 -0.66 -9.84
CA SER A 137 14.76 0.30 -10.71
C SER A 137 14.81 1.69 -10.06
N CYS A 138 13.69 2.15 -9.50
CA CYS A 138 13.62 3.43 -8.79
C CYS A 138 14.40 3.39 -7.48
N SER A 139 14.39 2.29 -6.74
CA SER A 139 15.21 2.17 -5.52
C SER A 139 16.70 2.26 -5.85
N TRP A 140 17.16 1.59 -6.91
CA TRP A 140 18.54 1.71 -7.37
C TRP A 140 18.88 3.14 -7.79
N LEU A 141 18.03 3.76 -8.62
CA LEU A 141 18.23 5.12 -9.08
C LEU A 141 18.28 6.13 -7.93
N PHE A 142 17.29 6.09 -7.03
CA PHE A 142 17.15 7.08 -5.96
C PHE A 142 18.17 6.84 -4.84
N ALA A 143 18.35 5.59 -4.41
CA ALA A 143 19.21 5.28 -3.29
C ALA A 143 20.70 5.29 -3.66
N VAL A 144 21.05 4.72 -4.82
CA VAL A 144 22.45 4.52 -5.25
C VAL A 144 22.90 5.63 -6.18
N THR A 145 22.23 5.83 -7.33
CA THR A 145 22.69 6.79 -8.35
C THR A 145 22.60 8.24 -7.88
N TRP A 146 21.49 8.61 -7.22
CA TRP A 146 21.31 9.96 -6.66
C TRP A 146 21.83 10.11 -5.22
N GLY A 147 22.25 9.01 -4.59
CA GLY A 147 22.82 9.01 -3.25
C GLY A 147 21.84 9.38 -2.14
N TRP A 148 20.52 9.25 -2.33
CA TRP A 148 19.53 9.57 -1.29
C TRP A 148 19.40 8.49 -0.22
N GLY A 149 20.12 7.37 -0.37
CA GLY A 149 20.13 6.27 0.59
C GLY A 149 18.73 5.76 0.92
N LEU A 150 18.45 5.58 2.22
CA LEU A 150 17.18 5.02 2.70
C LEU A 150 15.96 5.87 2.30
N ARG A 151 16.07 7.20 2.29
CA ARG A 151 14.99 8.08 1.82
C ARG A 151 14.62 7.78 0.36
N GLY A 152 15.62 7.48 -0.47
CA GLY A 152 15.40 7.08 -1.85
C GLY A 152 14.59 5.79 -1.98
N ILE A 153 14.81 4.81 -1.09
CA ILE A 153 14.05 3.56 -1.07
C ILE A 153 12.59 3.82 -0.72
N TRP A 154 12.32 4.60 0.34
CA TRP A 154 10.94 4.95 0.73
C TRP A 154 10.20 5.73 -0.36
N LEU A 155 10.88 6.66 -1.05
CA LEU A 155 10.29 7.36 -2.20
C LEU A 155 9.99 6.44 -3.37
N ALA A 156 10.85 5.44 -3.63
CA ALA A 156 10.61 4.45 -4.66
C ALA A 156 9.40 3.56 -4.33
N THR A 157 9.23 3.16 -3.08
CA THR A 157 8.04 2.42 -2.60
C THR A 157 6.77 3.24 -2.78
N ALA A 158 6.76 4.49 -2.35
CA ALA A 158 5.60 5.38 -2.48
C ALA A 158 5.22 5.62 -3.95
N LEU A 159 6.23 5.85 -4.81
CA LEU A 159 6.02 6.02 -6.26
C LEU A 159 5.39 4.77 -6.88
N ASP A 160 5.89 3.60 -6.50
CA ASP A 160 5.34 2.35 -7.01
C ASP A 160 3.89 2.12 -6.55
N TRP A 161 3.57 2.34 -5.27
CA TRP A 161 2.17 2.27 -4.80
C TRP A 161 1.28 3.22 -5.58
N PHE A 162 1.74 4.46 -5.82
CA PHE A 162 1.03 5.44 -6.61
C PHE A 162 0.76 4.95 -8.04
N VAL A 163 1.78 4.43 -8.73
CA VAL A 163 1.62 3.89 -10.09
C VAL A 163 0.66 2.71 -10.12
N ARG A 164 0.73 1.80 -9.15
CA ARG A 164 -0.20 0.66 -9.08
C ARG A 164 -1.64 1.10 -8.84
N THR A 165 -1.86 2.09 -7.96
CA THR A 165 -3.20 2.65 -7.73
C THR A 165 -3.77 3.27 -9.01
N LEU A 166 -2.95 3.99 -9.79
CA LEU A 166 -3.38 4.55 -11.07
C LEU A 166 -3.74 3.46 -12.09
N ILE A 167 -2.88 2.45 -12.24
CA ILE A 167 -3.11 1.35 -13.19
C ILE A 167 -4.37 0.55 -12.81
N LEU A 168 -4.45 0.09 -11.56
CA LEU A 168 -5.59 -0.69 -11.08
C LEU A 168 -6.87 0.13 -11.05
N GLY A 169 -6.80 1.41 -10.65
CA GLY A 169 -7.92 2.33 -10.70
C GLY A 169 -8.43 2.53 -12.13
N ALA A 170 -7.54 2.69 -13.10
CA ALA A 170 -7.93 2.81 -14.51
C ALA A 170 -8.55 1.51 -15.05
N ILE A 171 -7.99 0.34 -14.71
CA ILE A 171 -8.55 -0.97 -15.11
C ILE A 171 -9.93 -1.16 -14.49
N PHE A 172 -10.07 -0.85 -13.21
CA PHE A 172 -11.33 -0.96 -12.48
C PHE A 172 -12.39 -0.01 -13.06
N ALA A 173 -12.04 1.25 -13.33
CA ALA A 173 -12.93 2.25 -13.92
C ALA A 173 -13.36 1.91 -15.35
N ARG A 174 -12.49 1.30 -16.15
CA ARG A 174 -12.79 0.87 -17.53
C ARG A 174 -13.84 -0.24 -17.61
N GLY A 175 -14.11 -0.96 -16.51
CA GLY A 175 -15.19 -1.94 -16.43
C GLY A 175 -15.05 -3.16 -17.34
N ARG A 176 -13.92 -3.37 -18.05
CA ARG A 176 -13.73 -4.53 -18.94
C ARG A 176 -13.80 -5.87 -18.20
N TRP A 177 -13.46 -5.86 -16.92
CA TRP A 177 -13.61 -7.01 -16.03
C TRP A 177 -15.09 -7.40 -15.83
N GLN A 178 -16.04 -6.51 -16.08
CA GLN A 178 -17.46 -6.79 -15.90
C GLN A 178 -18.05 -7.75 -16.93
N SER A 179 -17.42 -7.87 -18.10
CA SER A 179 -17.86 -8.76 -19.17
C SER A 179 -17.21 -10.14 -19.11
N LEU A 180 -16.36 -10.40 -18.11
CA LEU A 180 -15.78 -11.71 -17.89
C LEU A 180 -16.87 -12.71 -17.50
N LYS A 181 -16.86 -13.89 -18.12
CA LYS A 181 -17.68 -15.02 -17.70
C LYS A 181 -16.84 -15.84 -16.72
N LEU A 182 -17.35 -15.98 -15.49
CA LEU A 182 -16.83 -16.96 -14.52
C LEU A 182 -17.18 -18.39 -14.96
#